data_AF-A0A7C4LPS7-F1
#
_entry.id   AF-A0A7C4LPS7-F1
#
_cell.length_a   1.000
_cell.length_b   1.000
_cell.length_c   1.000
_cell.angle_alpha   90.00
_cell.angle_beta   90.00
_cell.angle_gamma   90.00
#
_symmetry.space_group_name_H-M   'P 1'
#
loop_
_entity.id
_entity.type
_entity.pdbx_description
1 polymer ?
#
loop_
_entity_poly.entity_id
_entity_poly.type
_entity_poly.pdbx_seq_one_letter_code
_entity_poly.pdbx_strand_id
1 'polypeptide(L)'
;MNQNELISKVVATVADAYHLDPKKLFSRSRSVPIPEARFVAQWLAHDRGLSSQQIAQLFNRDRTSIEHGIRCVQNWRNIYPKFKTLTDNLGITAEQLGLAKSPHAALRCSHG
;
A
#
# COMPACT_ATOMS: atom_id res chain seq x y z
N MET A 1 2.49 -8.08 -19.19
CA MET A 1 2.27 -6.87 -18.36
C MET A 1 3.61 -6.50 -17.75
N ASN A 2 4.13 -5.30 -17.99
CA ASN A 2 5.44 -4.91 -17.46
C ASN A 2 5.34 -4.59 -15.95
N GLN A 3 6.38 -4.92 -15.19
CA GLN A 3 6.43 -4.69 -13.73
C GLN A 3 6.21 -3.21 -13.37
N ASN A 4 6.75 -2.31 -14.20
CA ASN A 4 6.61 -0.87 -14.08
C ASN A 4 5.18 -0.38 -14.29
N GLU A 5 4.43 -0.99 -15.21
CA GLU A 5 3.04 -0.62 -15.45
C GLU A 5 2.14 -1.10 -14.31
N LEU A 6 2.39 -2.29 -13.78
CA LEU A 6 1.63 -2.83 -12.66
C LEU A 6 1.81 -1.97 -11.41
N ILE A 7 3.06 -1.62 -11.08
CA ILE A 7 3.33 -0.79 -9.90
C ILE A 7 2.76 0.62 -10.06
N SER A 8 2.84 1.20 -11.26
CA SER A 8 2.27 2.52 -11.55
C SER A 8 0.76 2.53 -11.33
N LYS A 9 0.05 1.52 -11.84
CA LYS A 9 -1.41 1.36 -11.62
C LYS A 9 -1.74 1.20 -10.14
N VAL A 10 -1.03 0.29 -9.44
CA VAL A 10 -1.25 0.07 -8.00
C VAL A 10 -1.01 1.34 -7.19
N VAL A 11 0.09 2.04 -7.45
CA VAL A 11 0.42 3.29 -6.77
C VAL A 11 -0.64 4.35 -7.05
N ALA A 12 -1.09 4.51 -8.29
CA ALA A 12 -2.13 5.48 -8.63
C ALA A 12 -3.45 5.19 -7.92
N THR A 13 -3.91 3.93 -7.94
CA THR A 13 -5.14 3.52 -7.25
C THR A 13 -5.07 3.75 -5.74
N VAL A 14 -3.93 3.43 -5.13
CA VAL A 14 -3.75 3.64 -3.68
C VAL A 14 -3.61 5.13 -3.36
N ALA A 15 -2.91 5.91 -4.17
CA ALA A 15 -2.84 7.36 -3.99
C ALA A 15 -4.23 8.00 -4.04
N ASP A 16 -5.05 7.61 -5.01
CA ASP A 16 -6.44 8.07 -5.15
C ASP A 16 -7.28 7.70 -3.92
N ALA A 17 -7.25 6.43 -3.50
CA ALA A 17 -7.98 5.96 -2.31
C ALA A 17 -7.57 6.68 -1.01
N TYR A 18 -6.31 7.11 -0.90
CA TYR A 18 -5.80 7.84 0.26
C TYR A 18 -5.79 9.36 0.07
N HIS A 19 -6.26 9.89 -1.07
CA HIS A 19 -6.19 11.30 -1.46
C HIS A 19 -4.77 11.87 -1.33
N LEU A 20 -3.77 11.07 -1.71
CA LEU A 20 -2.36 11.41 -1.68
C LEU A 20 -1.80 11.58 -3.10
N ASP A 21 -0.78 12.42 -3.23
CA ASP A 21 -0.02 12.48 -4.47
C ASP A 21 0.78 11.17 -4.64
N PRO A 22 0.73 10.50 -5.82
CA PRO A 22 1.44 9.25 -6.05
C PRO A 22 2.95 9.35 -5.85
N LYS A 23 3.55 10.52 -6.06
CA LYS A 23 4.98 10.77 -5.81
C LYS A 23 5.30 10.73 -4.31
N LYS A 24 4.35 11.04 -3.43
CA LYS A 24 4.54 10.94 -1.97
C LYS A 24 4.69 9.51 -1.50
N LEU A 25 4.12 8.51 -2.20
CA LEU A 25 4.27 7.11 -1.85
C LEU A 25 5.73 6.63 -2.03
N PHE A 26 6.47 7.22 -2.97
CA PHE A 26 7.90 6.97 -3.16
C PHE A 26 8.79 7.76 -2.19
N SER A 27 8.32 8.92 -1.69
CA SER A 27 9.07 9.77 -0.78
C SER A 27 9.43 9.07 0.54
N ARG A 28 10.50 9.44 1.23
CA ARG A 28 10.87 8.88 2.54
C ARG A 28 10.04 9.42 3.72
N SER A 29 9.03 10.23 3.46
CA SER A 29 8.19 10.81 4.50
C SER A 29 7.54 9.74 5.40
N ARG A 30 7.64 9.97 6.71
CA ARG A 30 7.05 9.15 7.77
C ARG A 30 5.74 9.72 8.31
N SER A 31 5.26 10.84 7.75
CA SER A 31 4.01 11.46 8.17
C SER A 31 2.82 10.64 7.72
N VAL A 32 2.00 10.19 8.67
CA VAL A 32 0.69 9.55 8.38
C VAL A 32 -0.15 10.52 7.54
N PRO A 33 -0.80 10.07 6.45
CA PRO A 33 -1.06 8.67 6.05
C PRO A 33 -0.08 8.04 5.03
N ILE A 34 1.09 8.65 4.78
CA ILE A 34 2.00 8.25 3.70
C ILE A 34 2.60 6.83 3.86
N PRO A 35 3.10 6.42 5.04
CA PRO A 35 3.69 5.08 5.21
C PRO A 35 2.66 3.95 5.01
N GLU A 36 1.42 4.18 5.43
CA GLU A 36 0.34 3.21 5.32
C GLU A 36 -0.04 2.96 3.87
N ALA A 37 -0.35 4.03 3.12
CA ALA A 37 -0.62 3.97 1.69
C ALA A 37 0.51 3.23 0.94
N ARG A 38 1.77 3.47 1.32
CA ARG A 38 2.91 2.77 0.74
C ARG A 38 2.89 1.27 1.04
N PHE A 39 2.63 0.86 2.29
CA PHE A 39 2.57 -0.56 2.65
C PHE A 39 1.41 -1.25 1.92
N VAL A 40 0.27 -0.59 1.76
CA VAL A 40 -0.86 -1.12 0.97
C VAL A 40 -0.45 -1.30 -0.49
N ALA A 41 0.22 -0.32 -1.10
CA ALA A 41 0.72 -0.44 -2.47
C ALA A 41 1.73 -1.59 -2.63
N GLN A 42 2.64 -1.78 -1.67
CA GLN A 42 3.61 -2.88 -1.66
C GLN A 42 2.93 -4.25 -1.51
N TRP A 43 1.96 -4.36 -0.61
CA TRP A 43 1.18 -5.57 -0.41
C TRP A 43 0.36 -5.91 -1.66
N LEU A 44 -0.32 -4.95 -2.27
CA LEU A 44 -1.09 -5.11 -3.51
C LEU A 44 -0.23 -5.50 -4.71
N ALA A 45 1.01 -5.01 -4.76
CA ALA A 45 2.00 -5.41 -5.76
C ALA A 45 2.43 -6.87 -5.56
N HIS A 46 2.68 -7.27 -4.31
CA HIS A 46 3.06 -8.63 -3.94
C HIS A 46 1.93 -9.63 -4.19
N ASP A 47 0.69 -9.28 -3.83
CA ASP A 47 -0.52 -10.08 -4.07
C ASP A 47 -0.75 -10.33 -5.57
N ARG A 48 -0.33 -9.40 -6.43
CA ARG A 48 -0.35 -9.52 -7.89
C ARG A 48 0.85 -10.26 -8.50
N GLY A 49 1.69 -10.88 -7.68
CA GLY A 49 2.77 -11.75 -8.13
C GLY A 49 4.14 -11.08 -8.30
N LEU A 50 4.32 -9.82 -7.89
CA LEU A 50 5.67 -9.24 -7.82
C LEU A 50 6.43 -9.77 -6.61
N SER A 51 7.71 -10.11 -6.79
CA SER A 51 8.57 -10.52 -5.69
C SER A 51 8.97 -9.31 -4.84
N SER A 52 9.20 -9.52 -3.54
CA SER A 52 9.67 -8.46 -2.61
C SER A 52 10.92 -7.74 -3.10
N GLN A 53 11.82 -8.43 -3.81
CA GLN A 53 13.02 -7.84 -4.41
C GLN A 53 12.70 -6.92 -5.60
N GLN A 54 11.71 -7.27 -6.43
CA GLN A 54 11.28 -6.43 -7.54
C GLN A 54 10.59 -5.17 -7.01
N ILE A 55 9.73 -5.33 -6.00
CA ILE A 55 9.07 -4.21 -5.32
C ILE A 55 10.12 -3.30 -4.65
N ALA A 56 11.13 -3.87 -4.00
CA ALA A 56 12.24 -3.13 -3.39
C ALA A 56 12.99 -2.26 -4.41
N GLN A 57 13.30 -2.81 -5.59
CA GLN A 57 13.92 -2.05 -6.68
C GLN A 57 13.02 -0.91 -7.17
N LEU A 58 11.74 -1.19 -7.40
CA LEU A 58 10.77 -0.20 -7.90
C LEU A 58 10.50 0.94 -6.90
N PHE A 59 10.49 0.63 -5.60
CA PHE A 59 10.30 1.63 -4.54
C PHE A 59 11.61 2.25 -4.03
N ASN A 60 12.77 1.82 -4.55
CA ASN A 60 14.09 2.19 -4.07
C ASN A 60 14.24 2.06 -2.54
N ARG A 61 13.88 0.87 -2.02
CA ARG A 61 13.86 0.55 -0.58
C ARG A 61 14.45 -0.82 -0.30
N ASP A 62 14.92 -1.02 0.92
CA ASP A 62 15.40 -2.32 1.39
C ASP A 62 14.32 -3.39 1.32
N ARG A 63 14.71 -4.60 0.89
CA ARG A 63 13.84 -5.77 0.81
C ARG A 63 13.14 -6.07 2.14
N THR A 64 13.87 -5.96 3.25
CA THR A 64 13.34 -6.17 4.60
C THR A 64 12.26 -5.15 4.97
N SER A 65 12.39 -3.91 4.49
CA SER A 65 11.34 -2.88 4.66
C SER A 65 10.08 -3.22 3.87
N ILE A 66 10.20 -3.84 2.70
CA ILE A 66 9.05 -4.32 1.91
C ILE A 66 8.36 -5.47 2.64
N GLU A 67 9.12 -6.47 3.11
CA GLU A 67 8.58 -7.60 3.86
C GLU A 67 7.86 -7.16 5.14
N HIS A 68 8.43 -6.18 5.85
CA HIS A 68 7.79 -5.56 7.01
C HIS A 68 6.45 -4.92 6.62
N GLY A 69 6.42 -4.10 5.57
CA GLY A 69 5.19 -3.46 5.07
C GLY A 69 4.11 -4.47 4.71
N ILE A 70 4.46 -5.53 3.98
CA ILE A 70 3.56 -6.63 3.61
C ILE A 70 2.97 -7.29 4.86
N ARG A 71 3.81 -7.62 5.85
CA ARG A 71 3.37 -8.24 7.11
C ARG A 71 2.45 -7.32 7.91
N CYS A 72 2.74 -6.01 7.93
CA CYS A 72 1.87 -5.03 8.57
C CYS A 72 0.48 -5.02 7.94
N VAL A 73 0.39 -4.99 6.60
CA VAL A 73 -0.89 -5.01 5.89
C VAL A 73 -1.67 -6.30 6.15
N GLN A 74 -1.00 -7.46 6.12
CA GLN A 74 -1.64 -8.74 6.47
C GLN A 74 -2.21 -8.72 7.89
N ASN A 75 -1.43 -8.21 8.85
CA ASN A 75 -1.88 -8.05 10.23
C ASN A 75 -3.08 -7.10 10.33
N TRP A 76 -3.06 -5.97 9.61
CA TRP A 76 -4.19 -5.04 9.57
C TRP A 76 -5.45 -5.68 8.98
N ARG A 77 -5.32 -6.48 7.90
CA ARG A 77 -6.46 -7.22 7.33
C ARG A 77 -7.04 -8.23 8.32
N ASN A 78 -6.21 -8.84 9.16
CA ASN A 78 -6.67 -9.78 10.19
C ASN A 78 -7.37 -9.08 11.36
N ILE A 79 -6.82 -7.97 11.84
CA ILE A 79 -7.37 -7.24 13.00
C ILE A 79 -8.61 -6.41 12.62
N TYR A 80 -8.65 -5.85 11.40
CA TYR A 80 -9.67 -4.90 10.98
C TYR A 80 -10.47 -5.42 9.76
N PRO A 81 -11.68 -5.97 9.96
CA PRO A 81 -12.49 -6.51 8.86
C PRO A 81 -12.90 -5.43 7.84
N LYS A 82 -13.05 -4.16 8.27
CA LYS A 82 -13.27 -3.03 7.37
C LYS A 82 -12.09 -2.77 6.44
N PHE A 83 -10.86 -2.92 6.94
CA PHE A 83 -9.65 -2.76 6.14
C PHE A 83 -9.48 -3.94 5.18
N LYS A 84 -9.78 -5.17 5.61
CA LYS A 84 -9.85 -6.33 4.72
C LYS A 84 -10.79 -6.04 3.54
N THR A 85 -12.00 -5.59 3.82
CA THR A 85 -13.01 -5.23 2.81
C THR A 85 -12.50 -4.14 1.87
N LEU A 86 -11.86 -3.09 2.40
CA LEU A 86 -11.26 -2.03 1.58
C LEU A 86 -10.15 -2.57 0.66
N THR A 87 -9.24 -3.39 1.18
CA THR A 87 -8.16 -4.00 0.37
C THR A 87 -8.67 -5.01 -0.65
N ASP A 88 -9.79 -5.68 -0.38
CA ASP A 88 -10.47 -6.59 -1.31
C ASP A 88 -11.13 -5.80 -2.46
N ASN A 89 -11.81 -4.70 -2.13
CA ASN A 89 -12.44 -3.79 -3.10
C ASN A 89 -11.42 -2.97 -3.93
N LEU A 90 -10.16 -2.83 -3.47
CA LEU A 90 -9.05 -2.32 -4.29
C LEU A 90 -8.65 -3.29 -5.43
N GLY A 91 -9.30 -4.45 -5.50
CA GLY A 91 -9.32 -5.38 -6.63
C GLY A 91 -10.09 -4.83 -7.82
N ILE A 92 -9.54 -3.79 -8.46
CA ILE A 92 -9.88 -3.32 -9.82
C ILE A 92 -11.35 -2.86 -10.00
N THR A 93 -11.62 -1.61 -9.61
CA THR A 93 -12.17 -0.53 -10.48
C THR A 93 -12.16 0.78 -9.71
N ALA A 94 -11.53 1.83 -10.27
CA ALA A 94 -11.48 3.16 -9.65
C ALA A 94 -12.88 3.83 -9.52
N GLU A 95 -13.91 3.29 -10.18
CA GLU A 95 -15.26 3.86 -10.21
C GLU A 95 -16.07 3.74 -8.91
N GLN A 96 -15.63 2.98 -7.89
CA GLN A 96 -16.47 2.67 -6.71
C GLN A 96 -16.02 3.29 -5.38
N LEU A 97 -14.95 4.07 -5.32
CA LEU A 97 -14.45 4.66 -4.05
C LEU A 97 -14.90 6.12 -3.87
N GLY A 98 -16.21 6.32 -3.85
CA GLY A 98 -16.80 7.39 -3.06
C GLY A 98 -16.83 6.96 -1.59
N LEU A 99 -16.02 7.61 -0.74
CA LEU A 99 -16.06 7.55 0.73
C LEU A 99 -15.39 6.33 1.41
N ALA A 100 -14.13 6.49 1.83
CA ALA A 100 -13.68 5.88 3.09
C ALA A 100 -12.58 6.73 3.73
N LYS A 101 -12.94 7.48 4.78
CA LYS A 101 -11.99 8.18 5.64
C LYS A 101 -10.92 7.16 6.12
N SER A 102 -9.65 7.51 5.96
CA SER A 102 -8.49 6.71 6.39
C SER A 102 -8.72 6.13 7.80
N PRO A 103 -8.76 4.80 7.97
CA PRO A 103 -9.10 4.16 9.24
C PRO A 103 -7.96 4.24 10.29
N HIS A 104 -6.85 4.92 10.02
CA HIS A 104 -5.55 4.50 10.57
C HIS A 104 -4.70 5.60 11.21
N ALA A 105 -5.28 6.70 11.69
CA ALA A 105 -4.54 7.70 12.48
C ALA A 105 -3.93 7.15 13.80
N ALA A 106 -4.20 5.88 14.17
CA ALA A 106 -3.92 5.33 15.50
C ALA A 106 -2.91 4.17 15.56
N LEU A 107 -2.43 3.62 14.44
CA LEU A 107 -1.65 2.37 14.45
C LEU A 107 -0.18 2.62 14.14
N ARG A 108 0.61 2.70 15.22
CA ARG A 108 2.06 2.60 15.13
C ARG A 108 2.40 1.17 14.72
N CYS A 109 2.83 0.97 13.47
CA CYS A 109 3.76 -0.12 13.19
C CYS A 109 5.06 0.22 13.91
N SER A 110 5.18 -0.29 15.13
CA SER A 110 6.34 -0.14 15.99
C SER A 110 7.59 -0.44 15.19
N HIS A 111 8.36 0.61 14.90
CA HIS A 111 9.75 0.46 14.49
C HIS A 111 10.49 0.03 15.76
N GLY A 112 10.84 -1.25 15.82
CA GLY A 112 12.02 -1.69 16.56
C GLY A 112 13.24 -1.49 15.67
#